data_AF-A0A374MHS1-F1
#
_entry.id   AF-A0A374MHS1-F1
#
_cell.length_a   1.000
_cell.length_b   1.000
_cell.length_c   1.000
_cell.angle_alpha   90.00
_cell.angle_beta   90.00
_cell.angle_gamma   90.00
#
_symmetry.space_group_name_H-M   'P 1'
#
loop_
_entity.id
_entity.type
_entity.pdbx_description
1 polymer ?
#
loop_
_entity_poly.entity_id
_entity_poly.type
_entity_poly.pdbx_seq_one_letter_code
_entity_poly.pdbx_strand_id
1 'polypeptide(L)'
;WLKLNNIHPEYSKLVDKYEVREYIKNKLGEEYLIPLIGVWESPEEIDFSKLPMQFVLKCTHNSGGVIVCKDKTKFDEKAAIKKLKRLLKKDYYMLGREYPYKNVKPRIVCEKYMDDGSGGLPADYKIICFNGTPQNIMVCNNRRSGHADYYFFDRDWKFLPYNKVDINRSKDFTLPKPKCIDEMWNIAEKLAEPYIISRIDLYEINGKVYFGEITFFPSSGMDTDITKEID
;
A
#
# COMPACT_ATOMS: atom_id res chain seq x y z
N TRP A 1 16.27 1.73 15.40
CA TRP A 1 16.88 0.44 15.80
C TRP A 1 16.39 -0.75 14.95
N LEU A 2 15.08 -0.97 14.84
CA LEU A 2 14.51 -2.12 14.11
C LEU A 2 14.98 -2.25 12.65
N LYS A 3 15.04 -1.16 11.88
CA LYS A 3 15.52 -1.19 10.48
C LYS A 3 16.90 -1.87 10.29
N LEU A 4 17.78 -1.78 11.30
CA LEU A 4 19.14 -2.32 11.25
C LEU A 4 19.26 -3.71 11.91
N ASN A 5 18.32 -4.10 12.78
CA ASN A 5 18.46 -5.28 13.65
C ASN A 5 17.33 -6.31 13.48
N ASN A 6 16.16 -5.90 12.98
CA ASN A 6 15.00 -6.76 12.75
C ASN A 6 15.06 -7.35 11.33
N ILE A 7 16.00 -8.27 11.12
CA ILE A 7 16.32 -8.85 9.82
C ILE A 7 15.68 -10.23 9.70
N HIS A 8 14.65 -10.30 8.87
CA HIS A 8 13.83 -11.50 8.65
C HIS A 8 13.72 -11.77 7.15
N PRO A 9 14.34 -12.85 6.62
CA PRO A 9 14.33 -13.15 5.19
C PRO A 9 12.93 -13.24 4.56
N GLU A 10 11.95 -13.66 5.34
CA GLU A 10 10.54 -13.76 4.95
C GLU A 10 9.92 -12.40 4.58
N TYR A 11 10.43 -11.29 5.12
CA TYR A 11 9.89 -9.95 4.83
C TYR A 11 9.98 -9.61 3.34
N SER A 12 11.00 -10.11 2.62
CA SER A 12 11.11 -9.87 1.18
C SER A 12 9.95 -10.47 0.39
N LYS A 13 9.42 -11.63 0.80
CA LYS A 13 8.21 -12.18 0.17
C LYS A 13 6.98 -11.34 0.47
N LEU A 14 6.92 -10.73 1.65
CA LEU A 14 5.75 -9.99 2.12
C LEU A 14 5.67 -8.56 1.56
N VAL A 15 6.80 -7.96 1.18
CA VAL A 15 6.82 -6.66 0.48
C VAL A 15 6.83 -6.79 -1.05
N ASP A 16 7.08 -8.00 -1.59
CA ASP A 16 6.95 -8.30 -3.02
C ASP A 16 5.46 -8.36 -3.39
N LYS A 17 5.02 -7.42 -4.25
CA LYS A 17 3.60 -7.30 -4.67
C LYS A 17 3.02 -8.54 -5.37
N TYR A 18 3.87 -9.45 -5.84
CA TYR A 18 3.45 -10.72 -6.41
C TYR A 18 3.49 -11.85 -5.39
N GLU A 19 4.62 -12.05 -4.68
CA GLU A 19 4.77 -13.18 -3.75
C GLU A 19 3.84 -13.06 -2.52
N VAL A 20 3.57 -11.84 -2.05
CA VAL A 20 2.70 -11.61 -0.90
C VAL A 20 1.29 -12.16 -1.13
N ARG A 21 0.86 -12.28 -2.39
CA ARG A 21 -0.49 -12.72 -2.74
C ARG A 21 -0.79 -14.12 -2.22
N GLU A 22 0.18 -15.03 -2.28
CA GLU A 22 0.02 -16.39 -1.74
C GLU A 22 -0.14 -16.37 -0.21
N TYR A 23 0.60 -15.51 0.48
CA TYR A 23 0.45 -15.32 1.92
C TYR A 23 -0.95 -14.81 2.28
N ILE A 24 -1.44 -13.80 1.57
CA ILE A 24 -2.77 -13.22 1.79
C ILE A 24 -3.88 -14.23 1.48
N LYS A 25 -3.77 -14.96 0.37
CA LYS A 25 -4.71 -16.02 0.01
C LYS A 25 -4.83 -17.07 1.11
N ASN A 26 -3.72 -17.51 1.68
CA ASN A 26 -3.70 -18.51 2.73
C ASN A 26 -4.20 -17.99 4.10
N LYS A 27 -3.97 -16.70 4.41
CA LYS A 27 -4.33 -16.11 5.70
C LYS A 27 -5.75 -15.54 5.76
N LEU A 28 -6.21 -14.94 4.67
CA LEU A 28 -7.47 -14.20 4.63
C LEU A 28 -8.45 -14.77 3.61
N GLY A 29 -7.93 -15.27 2.49
CA GLY A 29 -8.71 -15.68 1.33
C GLY A 29 -8.38 -14.85 0.09
N GLU A 30 -8.64 -15.42 -1.08
CA GLU A 30 -8.35 -14.79 -2.38
C GLU A 30 -9.26 -13.59 -2.66
N GLU A 31 -10.44 -13.54 -2.05
CA GLU A 31 -11.42 -12.48 -2.18
C GLU A 31 -10.92 -11.11 -1.71
N TYR A 32 -9.91 -11.08 -0.84
CA TYR A 32 -9.26 -9.87 -0.34
C TYR A 32 -8.17 -9.34 -1.29
N LEU A 33 -7.79 -10.10 -2.31
CA LEU A 33 -6.81 -9.64 -3.28
C LEU A 33 -7.46 -8.84 -4.41
N ILE A 34 -6.77 -7.79 -4.86
CA ILE A 34 -7.09 -7.17 -6.14
C ILE A 34 -6.83 -8.21 -7.24
N PRO A 35 -7.75 -8.42 -8.20
CA PRO A 35 -7.56 -9.40 -9.27
C PRO A 35 -6.27 -9.13 -10.06
N LEU A 36 -5.45 -10.18 -10.19
CA LEU A 36 -4.22 -10.14 -10.99
C LEU A 36 -4.56 -10.49 -12.44
N ILE A 37 -4.12 -9.65 -13.37
CA ILE A 37 -4.27 -9.85 -14.81
C ILE A 37 -3.04 -10.55 -15.38
N GLY A 38 -1.85 -10.22 -14.89
CA GLY A 38 -0.61 -10.85 -15.35
C GLY A 38 0.63 -10.43 -14.60
N VAL A 39 1.70 -11.17 -14.81
CA VAL A 39 3.04 -10.94 -14.26
C VAL A 39 4.09 -11.21 -15.34
N TRP A 40 5.10 -10.35 -15.43
CA TRP A 40 6.16 -10.44 -16.45
C TRP A 40 7.52 -10.04 -15.87
N GLU A 41 8.59 -10.54 -16.48
CA GLU A 41 9.96 -10.18 -16.10
C GLU A 41 10.48 -8.97 -16.88
N SER A 42 9.97 -8.77 -18.10
CA SER A 42 10.31 -7.64 -18.95
C SER A 42 9.08 -6.92 -19.52
N PRO A 43 9.15 -5.60 -19.78
CA PRO A 43 8.07 -4.86 -20.43
C PRO A 43 7.74 -5.37 -21.84
N GLU A 44 8.70 -5.99 -22.51
CA GLU A 44 8.56 -6.56 -23.86
C GLU A 44 7.65 -7.78 -23.92
N GLU A 45 7.49 -8.51 -22.81
CA GLU A 45 6.59 -9.68 -22.73
C GLU A 45 5.11 -9.26 -22.63
N ILE A 46 4.83 -7.97 -22.40
CA ILE A 46 3.47 -7.48 -22.21
C ILE A 46 2.78 -7.33 -23.56
N ASP A 47 1.80 -8.20 -23.82
CA ASP A 47 0.86 -8.04 -24.93
C ASP A 47 -0.30 -7.11 -24.52
N PHE A 48 -0.13 -5.81 -24.74
CA PHE A 48 -1.13 -4.77 -24.40
C PHE A 48 -2.47 -4.98 -25.12
N SER A 49 -2.49 -5.66 -26.27
CA SER A 49 -3.73 -5.94 -26.99
C SER A 49 -4.68 -6.83 -26.17
N LYS A 50 -4.12 -7.75 -25.36
CA LYS A 50 -4.85 -8.69 -24.50
C LYS A 50 -5.26 -8.10 -23.14
N LEU A 51 -4.69 -6.98 -22.73
CA LEU A 51 -5.06 -6.33 -21.47
C LEU A 51 -6.48 -5.74 -21.55
N PRO A 52 -7.23 -5.65 -20.43
CA PRO A 52 -8.56 -5.04 -20.41
C PRO A 52 -8.50 -3.53 -20.72
N MET A 53 -9.67 -2.89 -20.85
CA MET A 53 -9.76 -1.45 -21.13
C MET A 53 -9.15 -0.58 -20.03
N GLN A 54 -9.06 -1.10 -18.80
CA GLN A 54 -8.52 -0.41 -17.63
C GLN A 54 -7.66 -1.37 -16.80
N PHE A 55 -6.49 -0.92 -16.38
CA PHE A 55 -5.54 -1.72 -15.60
C PHE A 55 -4.51 -0.85 -14.88
N VAL A 56 -3.78 -1.45 -13.94
CA VAL A 56 -2.69 -0.79 -13.22
C VAL A 56 -1.43 -1.65 -13.32
N LEU A 57 -0.34 -1.06 -13.80
CA LEU A 57 0.99 -1.69 -13.83
C LEU A 57 1.85 -1.17 -12.68
N LYS A 58 2.50 -2.09 -11.97
CA LYS A 58 3.40 -1.82 -10.84
C LYS A 58 4.63 -2.71 -10.92
N CYS A 59 5.75 -2.26 -10.37
CA CYS A 59 6.90 -3.13 -10.13
C CYS A 59 6.80 -3.76 -8.74
N THR A 60 7.19 -5.03 -8.60
CA THR A 60 7.07 -5.80 -7.34
C THR A 60 7.91 -5.24 -6.20
N HIS A 61 9.10 -4.72 -6.50
CA HIS A 61 10.17 -4.41 -5.54
C HIS A 61 10.21 -2.96 -5.05
N ASN A 62 9.38 -2.06 -5.58
CA ASN A 62 9.48 -0.63 -5.29
C ASN A 62 8.13 0.00 -4.94
N SER A 63 8.19 1.25 -4.48
CA SER A 63 7.04 2.12 -4.27
C SER A 63 7.11 3.38 -5.15
N GLY A 64 5.98 4.06 -5.34
CA GLY A 64 5.84 5.27 -6.18
C GLY A 64 5.90 5.03 -7.70
N GLY A 65 6.17 3.80 -8.14
CA GLY A 65 6.31 3.42 -9.54
C GLY A 65 5.02 2.88 -10.18
N VAL A 66 3.91 3.61 -10.11
CA VAL A 66 2.61 3.15 -10.64
C VAL A 66 2.31 3.73 -12.04
N ILE A 67 1.75 2.92 -12.93
CA ILE A 67 1.20 3.35 -14.22
C ILE A 67 -0.28 2.94 -14.26
N VAL A 68 -1.16 3.91 -14.42
CA VAL A 68 -2.62 3.69 -14.43
C VAL A 68 -3.14 3.87 -15.85
N CYS A 69 -3.80 2.85 -16.37
CA CYS A 69 -4.57 2.91 -17.60
C CYS A 69 -6.07 3.00 -17.25
N LYS A 70 -6.70 4.14 -17.52
CA LYS A 70 -8.16 4.34 -17.36
C LYS A 70 -8.94 4.19 -18.68
N ASP A 71 -8.24 4.24 -19.80
CA ASP A 71 -8.77 4.15 -21.16
C ASP A 71 -7.64 3.63 -22.07
N LYS A 72 -7.71 2.36 -22.45
CA LYS A 72 -6.68 1.71 -23.28
C LYS A 72 -6.53 2.38 -24.65
N THR A 73 -7.58 3.02 -25.17
CA THR A 73 -7.52 3.71 -26.48
C THR A 73 -6.61 4.93 -26.49
N LYS A 74 -6.35 5.51 -25.31
CA LYS A 74 -5.48 6.67 -25.10
C LYS A 74 -4.18 6.32 -24.39
N PHE A 75 -3.93 5.03 -24.18
CA PHE A 75 -2.79 4.59 -23.39
C PHE A 75 -1.51 4.61 -24.22
N ASP A 76 -0.50 5.35 -23.75
CA ASP A 76 0.81 5.40 -24.39
C ASP A 76 1.67 4.20 -23.97
N GLU A 77 1.56 3.11 -24.72
CA GLU A 77 2.33 1.89 -24.51
C GLU A 77 3.85 2.13 -24.54
N LYS A 78 4.33 2.99 -25.44
CA LYS A 78 5.77 3.29 -25.57
C LYS A 78 6.29 4.01 -24.32
N ALA A 79 5.55 5.00 -23.81
CA ALA A 79 5.89 5.68 -22.57
C ALA A 79 5.83 4.73 -21.37
N ALA A 80 4.83 3.84 -21.32
CA ALA A 80 4.71 2.84 -20.26
C ALA A 80 5.92 1.90 -20.24
N ILE A 81 6.30 1.32 -21.39
CA ILE A 81 7.50 0.48 -21.54
C ILE A 81 8.74 1.22 -21.08
N LYS A 82 8.96 2.46 -21.54
CA LYS A 82 10.12 3.28 -21.14
C LYS A 82 10.16 3.50 -19.62
N LYS A 83 9.01 3.78 -19.00
CA LYS A 83 8.92 3.97 -17.54
C LYS A 83 9.20 2.68 -16.79
N LEU A 84 8.65 1.54 -17.21
CA LEU A 84 8.87 0.23 -16.58
C LEU A 84 10.35 -0.19 -16.67
N LYS A 85 11.00 -0.03 -17.83
CA LYS A 85 12.45 -0.28 -17.98
C LYS A 85 13.28 0.50 -16.97
N ARG A 86 12.93 1.78 -16.76
CA ARG A 86 13.61 2.62 -15.76
C ARG A 86 13.36 2.14 -14.34
N LEU A 87 12.12 1.74 -14.01
CA LEU A 87 11.74 1.28 -12.69
C LEU A 87 12.39 -0.06 -12.33
N LEU A 88 12.43 -1.02 -13.26
CA LEU A 88 13.03 -2.34 -13.05
C LEU A 88 14.54 -2.30 -12.77
N LYS A 89 15.24 -1.27 -13.25
CA LYS A 89 16.68 -1.08 -12.99
C LYS A 89 16.99 -0.48 -11.62
N LYS A 90 15.98 -0.02 -10.87
CA LYS A 90 16.21 0.62 -9.58
C LYS A 90 16.41 -0.42 -8.49
N ASP A 91 17.52 -0.32 -7.79
CA ASP A 91 17.65 -0.96 -6.50
C ASP A 91 16.92 -0.12 -5.44
N TYR A 92 15.71 -0.53 -5.07
CA TYR A 92 14.88 0.20 -4.11
C TYR A 92 15.47 0.17 -2.69
N TYR A 93 16.19 -0.89 -2.33
CA TYR A 93 16.86 -1.00 -1.04
C TYR A 93 17.91 0.11 -0.84
N MET A 94 18.55 0.58 -1.91
CA MET A 94 19.54 1.67 -1.83
C MET A 94 18.95 3.00 -1.36
N LEU A 95 17.63 3.22 -1.47
CA LEU A 95 17.00 4.48 -1.07
C LEU A 95 16.89 4.64 0.45
N GLY A 96 16.38 3.60 1.13
CA GLY A 96 16.06 3.66 2.57
C GLY A 96 16.86 2.69 3.45
N ARG A 97 17.63 1.78 2.84
CA ARG A 97 18.30 0.64 3.49
C ARG A 97 17.35 -0.27 4.25
N GLU A 98 16.13 -0.40 3.75
CA GLU A 98 15.09 -1.25 4.32
C GLU A 98 15.29 -2.69 3.87
N TYR A 99 15.78 -3.53 4.79
CA TYR A 99 16.08 -4.95 4.51
C TYR A 99 14.98 -5.71 3.73
N PRO A 100 13.66 -5.56 4.02
CA PRO A 100 12.60 -6.23 3.27
C PRO A 100 12.74 -6.10 1.75
N TYR A 101 13.17 -4.94 1.25
CA TYR A 101 13.27 -4.70 -0.19
C TYR A 101 14.57 -5.22 -0.82
N LYS A 102 15.55 -5.68 -0.03
CA LYS A 102 16.90 -6.03 -0.48
C LYS A 102 16.92 -7.16 -1.52
N ASN A 103 16.11 -8.20 -1.31
CA ASN A 103 16.15 -9.43 -2.11
C ASN A 103 14.89 -9.64 -2.96
N VAL A 104 14.08 -8.59 -3.16
CA VAL A 104 12.85 -8.69 -3.94
C VAL A 104 13.19 -8.80 -5.42
N LYS A 105 12.74 -9.86 -6.09
CA LYS A 105 12.96 -10.05 -7.54
C LYS A 105 12.16 -8.99 -8.31
N PRO A 106 12.81 -8.10 -9.10
CA PRO A 106 12.09 -7.14 -9.93
C PRO A 106 11.25 -7.82 -11.00
N ARG A 107 9.93 -7.64 -10.92
CA ARG A 107 8.94 -8.07 -11.91
C ARG A 107 7.91 -6.97 -12.12
N ILE A 108 7.07 -7.14 -13.12
CA ILE A 108 5.93 -6.27 -13.42
C ILE A 108 4.66 -7.04 -13.09
N VAL A 109 3.78 -6.45 -12.30
CA VAL A 109 2.42 -6.98 -12.07
C VAL A 109 1.41 -6.07 -12.74
N CYS A 110 0.39 -6.65 -13.37
CA CYS A 110 -0.79 -5.97 -13.87
C CYS A 110 -1.99 -6.37 -13.01
N GLU A 111 -2.61 -5.40 -12.36
CA GLU A 111 -3.79 -5.57 -11.53
C GLU A 111 -4.99 -4.92 -12.19
N LYS A 112 -6.18 -5.45 -11.90
CA LYS A 112 -7.44 -4.81 -12.30
C LYS A 112 -7.49 -3.40 -11.74
N TYR A 113 -7.86 -2.44 -12.59
CA TYR A 113 -8.16 -1.09 -12.13
C TYR A 113 -9.44 -1.13 -11.28
N MET A 114 -9.34 -0.67 -10.04
CA MET A 114 -10.44 -0.66 -9.09
C MET A 114 -10.99 0.76 -8.98
N ASP A 115 -12.29 0.91 -9.23
CA ASP A 115 -13.01 2.17 -9.19
C ASP A 115 -14.24 2.01 -8.27
N ASP A 116 -14.45 2.99 -7.40
CA ASP A 116 -15.62 3.09 -6.53
C ASP A 116 -16.71 4.00 -7.12
N GLY A 117 -16.51 4.50 -8.35
CA GLY A 117 -17.44 5.38 -9.04
C GLY A 117 -17.39 6.83 -8.57
N SER A 118 -16.54 7.17 -7.60
CA SER A 118 -16.34 8.56 -7.15
C SER A 118 -15.52 9.39 -8.14
N GLY A 119 -14.99 8.75 -9.19
CA GLY A 119 -13.97 9.30 -10.08
C GLY A 119 -12.58 9.39 -9.44
N GLY A 120 -12.47 9.11 -8.13
CA GLY A 120 -11.31 9.12 -7.26
C GLY A 120 -10.35 7.95 -7.42
N LEU A 121 -9.25 8.00 -6.67
CA LEU A 121 -8.61 6.78 -6.21
C LEU A 121 -9.33 6.38 -4.92
N PRO A 122 -9.53 5.08 -4.64
CA PRO A 122 -10.10 4.64 -3.38
C PRO A 122 -9.31 5.21 -2.20
N ALA A 123 -10.03 5.49 -1.11
CA ALA A 123 -9.40 5.84 0.16
C ALA A 123 -8.45 4.72 0.60
N ASP A 124 -7.27 5.11 1.07
CA ASP A 124 -6.23 4.20 1.51
C ASP A 124 -6.14 4.30 3.03
N TYR A 125 -6.40 3.15 3.66
CA TYR A 125 -6.47 2.99 5.10
C TYR A 125 -5.23 2.24 5.56
N LYS A 126 -4.37 2.91 6.32
CA LYS A 126 -3.12 2.34 6.78
C LYS A 126 -3.18 2.10 8.27
N ILE A 127 -3.33 0.84 8.66
CA ILE A 127 -3.47 0.44 10.05
C ILE A 127 -2.09 0.16 10.61
N ILE A 128 -1.71 0.87 11.67
CA ILE A 128 -0.42 0.70 12.34
C ILE A 128 -0.58 -0.29 13.48
N CYS A 129 0.21 -1.35 13.44
CA CYS A 129 0.20 -2.43 14.42
C CYS A 129 1.55 -2.52 15.14
N PHE A 130 1.50 -2.67 16.47
CA PHE A 130 2.66 -3.01 17.30
C PHE A 130 2.42 -4.34 18.00
N ASN A 131 3.41 -5.22 17.97
CA ASN A 131 3.37 -6.56 18.56
C ASN A 131 2.07 -7.29 18.21
N GLY A 132 1.73 -7.33 16.92
CA GLY A 132 0.49 -7.93 16.43
C GLY A 132 -0.80 -7.16 16.68
N THR A 133 -0.79 -6.09 17.47
CA THR A 133 -2.01 -5.39 17.87
C THR A 133 -2.22 -4.08 17.09
N PRO A 134 -3.33 -3.93 16.34
CA PRO A 134 -3.69 -2.67 15.71
C PRO A 134 -3.93 -1.56 16.73
N GLN A 135 -3.24 -0.43 16.56
CA GLN A 135 -3.29 0.72 17.46
C GLN A 135 -4.13 1.87 16.92
N ASN A 136 -3.92 2.21 15.65
CA ASN A 136 -4.56 3.34 15.00
C ASN A 136 -4.67 3.08 13.49
N ILE A 137 -5.50 3.88 12.84
CA ILE A 137 -5.71 3.85 11.40
C ILE A 137 -5.44 5.25 10.85
N MET A 138 -4.55 5.32 9.85
CA MET A 138 -4.27 6.53 9.10
C MET A 138 -5.08 6.53 7.79
N VAL A 139 -5.93 7.52 7.63
CA VAL A 139 -6.71 7.77 6.41
C VAL A 139 -5.92 8.70 5.51
N CYS A 140 -5.56 8.26 4.31
CA CYS A 140 -4.87 9.09 3.33
C CYS A 140 -5.86 9.70 2.31
N ASN A 141 -6.06 11.02 2.37
CA ASN A 141 -6.94 11.75 1.47
C ASN A 141 -6.17 12.65 0.48
N ASN A 142 -6.88 13.23 -0.49
CA ASN A 142 -6.42 14.31 -1.37
C ASN A 142 -5.14 14.06 -2.19
N ARG A 143 -4.83 12.80 -2.51
CA ARG A 143 -3.64 12.38 -3.30
C ARG A 143 -3.47 13.02 -4.69
N ARG A 144 -4.43 13.81 -5.18
CA ARG A 144 -4.43 14.39 -6.52
C ARG A 144 -3.59 15.68 -6.65
N SER A 145 -3.35 16.41 -5.56
CA SER A 145 -2.66 17.72 -5.59
C SER A 145 -1.16 17.65 -5.32
N GLY A 146 -0.58 16.45 -5.23
CA GLY A 146 0.85 16.26 -4.91
C GLY A 146 1.15 16.25 -3.40
N HIS A 147 0.18 16.59 -2.55
CA HIS A 147 0.23 16.42 -1.11
C HIS A 147 -0.96 15.57 -0.66
N ALA A 148 -0.70 14.52 0.11
CA ALA A 148 -1.76 13.71 0.71
C ALA A 148 -1.97 14.20 2.15
N ASP A 149 -3.24 14.33 2.54
CA ASP A 149 -3.59 14.58 3.94
C ASP A 149 -3.63 13.26 4.69
N TYR A 150 -3.04 13.23 5.88
CA TYR A 150 -2.97 12.06 6.74
C TYR A 150 -3.75 12.34 8.02
N TYR A 151 -4.81 11.58 8.27
CA TYR A 151 -5.60 11.75 9.50
C TYR A 151 -5.62 10.44 10.26
N PHE A 152 -5.33 10.49 11.56
CA PHE A 152 -5.26 9.31 12.41
C PHE A 152 -6.51 9.18 13.26
N PHE A 153 -6.99 7.95 13.42
CA PHE A 153 -8.13 7.63 14.27
C PHE A 153 -7.85 6.41 15.13
N ASP A 154 -8.46 6.37 16.31
CA ASP A 154 -8.48 5.18 17.16
C ASP A 154 -9.58 4.18 16.72
N ARG A 155 -9.72 3.08 17.47
CA ARG A 155 -10.76 2.06 17.20
C ARG A 155 -12.19 2.58 17.33
N ASP A 156 -12.41 3.59 18.18
CA ASP A 156 -13.71 4.25 18.37
C ASP A 156 -13.97 5.32 17.29
N TRP A 157 -13.07 5.49 16.33
CA TRP A 157 -13.12 6.54 15.31
C TRP A 157 -12.99 7.97 15.86
N LYS A 158 -12.30 8.13 16.98
CA LYS A 158 -11.93 9.44 17.53
C LYS A 158 -10.63 9.90 16.90
N PHE A 159 -10.57 11.18 16.55
CA PHE A 159 -9.41 11.77 15.90
C PHE A 159 -8.19 11.84 16.82
N LEU A 160 -7.03 11.48 16.27
CA LEU A 160 -5.74 11.48 16.94
C LEU A 160 -4.83 12.53 16.24
N PRO A 161 -4.53 13.67 16.89
CA PRO A 161 -3.71 14.73 16.29
C PRO A 161 -2.21 14.39 16.36
N TYR A 162 -1.82 13.29 15.72
CA TYR A 162 -0.43 12.81 15.74
C TYR A 162 0.51 13.59 14.82
N ASN A 163 -0.02 14.29 13.81
CA ASN A 163 0.80 15.12 12.93
C ASN A 163 1.02 16.51 13.53
N LYS A 164 2.21 17.06 13.29
CA LYS A 164 2.55 18.46 13.61
C LYS A 164 1.58 19.47 13.01
N VAL A 165 1.11 19.22 11.78
CA VAL A 165 0.17 20.13 11.09
C VAL A 165 -1.23 20.12 11.69
N ASP A 166 -1.59 19.06 12.42
CA ASP A 166 -2.91 18.87 12.99
C ASP A 166 -2.95 19.04 14.52
N ILE A 167 -1.84 19.41 15.17
CA ILE A 167 -1.75 19.48 16.63
C ILE A 167 -2.77 20.44 17.26
N ASN A 168 -3.15 21.49 16.52
CA ASN A 168 -4.14 22.48 16.94
C ASN A 168 -5.52 22.26 16.30
N ARG A 169 -5.71 21.15 15.56
CA ARG A 169 -7.01 20.80 14.99
C ARG A 169 -7.99 20.45 16.11
N SER A 170 -9.26 20.81 15.92
CA SER A 170 -10.30 20.47 16.90
C SER A 170 -10.33 18.97 17.17
N LYS A 171 -10.48 18.58 18.44
CA LYS A 171 -10.68 17.18 18.84
C LYS A 171 -11.98 16.59 18.30
N ASP A 172 -12.94 17.45 17.96
CA ASP A 172 -14.22 17.05 17.34
C ASP A 172 -14.10 16.88 15.82
N PHE A 173 -12.93 17.13 15.23
CA PHE A 173 -12.71 16.83 13.83
C PHE A 173 -12.93 15.34 13.56
N THR A 174 -13.61 15.04 12.46
CA THR A 174 -13.85 13.65 12.05
C THR A 174 -13.96 13.55 10.54
N LEU A 175 -13.87 12.31 10.06
CA LEU A 175 -14.14 11.94 8.67
C LEU A 175 -15.26 10.90 8.62
N PRO A 176 -15.89 10.68 7.45
CA PRO A 176 -16.81 9.56 7.29
C PRO A 176 -16.14 8.24 7.70
N LYS A 177 -16.74 7.53 8.66
CA LYS A 177 -16.28 6.21 9.09
C LYS A 177 -16.46 5.20 7.97
N PRO A 178 -15.43 4.42 7.59
CA PRO A 178 -15.56 3.38 6.57
C PRO A 178 -16.57 2.33 7.02
N LYS A 179 -17.34 1.79 6.06
CA LYS A 179 -18.40 0.83 6.34
C LYS A 179 -17.82 -0.49 6.85
N CYS A 180 -16.62 -0.84 6.38
CA CYS A 180 -15.96 -2.12 6.70
C CYS A 180 -14.88 -1.99 7.78
N ILE A 181 -14.92 -0.96 8.62
CA ILE A 181 -13.87 -0.67 9.61
C ILE A 181 -13.57 -1.84 10.56
N ASP A 182 -14.59 -2.54 11.07
CA ASP A 182 -14.40 -3.67 11.99
C ASP A 182 -13.72 -4.85 11.28
N GLU A 183 -14.06 -5.08 10.01
CA GLU A 183 -13.38 -6.06 9.17
C GLU A 183 -11.91 -5.68 8.93
N MET A 184 -11.64 -4.39 8.67
CA MET A 184 -10.27 -3.89 8.50
C MET A 184 -9.42 -4.11 9.75
N TRP A 185 -9.96 -3.84 10.94
CA TRP A 185 -9.25 -4.10 12.20
C TRP A 185 -8.91 -5.58 12.38
N ASN A 186 -9.87 -6.47 12.12
CA ASN A 186 -9.68 -7.91 12.21
C ASN A 186 -8.63 -8.42 11.21
N ILE A 187 -8.65 -7.90 9.98
CA ILE A 187 -7.64 -8.22 8.96
C ILE A 187 -6.26 -7.77 9.43
N ALA A 188 -6.14 -6.53 9.90
CA ALA A 188 -4.87 -5.99 10.35
C ALA A 188 -4.29 -6.78 11.53
N GLU A 189 -5.11 -7.19 12.49
CA GLU A 189 -4.70 -8.02 13.62
C GLU A 189 -4.18 -9.39 13.16
N LYS A 190 -4.92 -10.09 12.30
CA LYS A 190 -4.50 -11.39 11.73
C LYS A 190 -3.19 -11.31 10.95
N LEU A 191 -2.99 -10.25 10.17
CA LEU A 191 -1.78 -10.09 9.37
C LEU A 191 -0.58 -9.63 10.21
N ALA A 192 -0.83 -8.86 11.27
CA ALA A 192 0.23 -8.29 12.11
C ALA A 192 0.74 -9.23 13.20
N GLU A 193 -0.05 -10.22 13.63
CA GLU A 193 0.24 -11.15 14.73
C GLU A 193 1.73 -11.54 14.91
N PRO A 194 2.46 -11.98 13.85
CA PRO A 194 3.85 -12.42 14.00
C PRO A 194 4.89 -11.29 14.06
N TYR A 195 4.50 -10.02 13.96
CA TYR A 195 5.44 -8.90 13.73
C TYR A 195 5.44 -7.86 14.87
N ILE A 196 6.64 -7.40 15.23
CA ILE A 196 6.87 -6.34 16.22
C ILE A 196 6.26 -5.01 15.75
N ILE A 197 6.45 -4.69 14.47
CA ILE A 197 5.85 -3.53 13.83
C ILE A 197 5.43 -3.94 12.42
N SER A 198 4.20 -3.59 12.06
CA SER A 198 3.73 -3.68 10.69
C SER A 198 2.66 -2.63 10.46
N ARG A 199 2.64 -2.08 9.26
CA ARG A 199 1.55 -1.25 8.76
C ARG A 199 0.83 -2.04 7.69
N ILE A 200 -0.46 -2.23 7.87
CA ILE A 200 -1.33 -2.99 6.99
C ILE A 200 -2.17 -1.99 6.21
N ASP A 201 -1.95 -1.94 4.91
CA ASP A 201 -2.64 -1.02 4.02
C ASP A 201 -3.81 -1.73 3.36
N LEU A 202 -5.01 -1.15 3.49
CA LEU A 202 -6.26 -1.69 3.01
C LEU A 202 -7.03 -0.64 2.19
N TYR A 203 -7.86 -1.11 1.28
CA TYR A 203 -8.83 -0.30 0.54
C TYR A 203 -10.24 -0.75 0.88
N GLU A 204 -11.20 0.19 0.93
CA GLU A 204 -12.63 -0.13 0.84
C GLU A 204 -13.13 0.31 -0.53
N ILE A 205 -13.70 -0.63 -1.30
CA ILE A 205 -14.32 -0.35 -2.59
C ILE A 205 -15.70 -0.99 -2.59
N ASN A 206 -16.73 -0.17 -2.71
CA ASN A 206 -18.13 -0.60 -2.75
C ASN A 206 -18.52 -1.54 -1.59
N GLY A 207 -18.07 -1.24 -0.37
CA GLY A 207 -18.36 -2.05 0.83
C GLY A 207 -17.61 -3.39 0.89
N LYS A 208 -16.49 -3.51 0.19
CA LYS A 208 -15.59 -4.66 0.26
C LYS A 208 -14.16 -4.23 0.54
N VAL A 209 -13.49 -4.96 1.44
CA VAL A 209 -12.09 -4.72 1.80
C VAL A 209 -11.15 -5.43 0.82
N TYR A 210 -10.09 -4.73 0.43
CA TYR A 210 -8.99 -5.28 -0.37
C TYR A 210 -7.65 -5.00 0.30
N PHE A 211 -6.76 -5.99 0.25
CA PHE A 211 -5.38 -5.87 0.67
C PHE A 211 -4.58 -5.00 -0.30
N GLY A 212 -3.82 -4.05 0.25
CA GLY A 212 -2.89 -3.20 -0.48
C GLY A 212 -1.44 -3.63 -0.31
N GLU A 213 -0.87 -3.46 0.89
CA GLU A 213 0.51 -3.81 1.21
C GLU A 213 0.74 -4.08 2.70
N ILE A 214 1.84 -4.77 3.01
CA ILE A 214 2.43 -4.82 4.36
C ILE A 214 3.72 -4.00 4.33
N THR A 215 3.87 -3.08 5.26
CA THR A 215 5.09 -2.27 5.43
C THR A 215 5.68 -2.46 6.82
N PHE A 216 6.94 -2.90 6.91
CA PHE A 216 7.63 -3.13 8.20
C PHE A 216 8.35 -1.89 8.73
N PHE A 217 8.71 -0.94 7.86
CA PHE A 217 9.40 0.29 8.24
C PHE A 217 8.68 1.50 7.62
N PRO A 218 7.53 1.92 8.17
CA PRO A 218 6.81 3.09 7.69
C PRO A 218 7.73 4.31 7.56
N SER A 219 7.61 5.04 6.45
CA SER A 219 8.47 6.21 6.14
C SER A 219 9.97 5.90 6.22
N SER A 220 10.38 4.64 6.01
CA SER A 220 11.75 4.16 6.20
C SER A 220 12.30 4.33 7.62
N GLY A 221 11.44 4.54 8.61
CA GLY A 221 11.81 4.95 9.97
C GLY A 221 12.42 6.36 10.03
N MET A 222 12.01 7.25 9.12
CA MET A 222 12.51 8.62 8.99
C MET A 222 11.33 9.61 8.84
N ASP A 223 10.20 9.30 9.45
CA ASP A 223 9.04 10.20 9.42
C ASP A 223 9.35 11.49 10.19
N THR A 224 9.11 12.63 9.56
CA THR A 224 9.34 13.94 10.18
C THR A 224 8.05 14.68 10.52
N ASP A 225 6.90 14.12 10.17
CA ASP A 225 5.62 14.83 10.24
C ASP A 225 4.87 14.54 11.55
N ILE A 226 5.17 13.41 12.21
CA ILE A 226 4.63 13.04 13.52
C ILE A 226 5.23 13.89 14.65
N THR A 227 4.47 14.12 15.72
CA THR A 227 4.95 14.85 16.90
C THR A 227 5.94 14.03 17.72
N LYS A 228 6.81 14.72 18.48
CA LYS A 228 7.88 14.08 19.27
C LYS A 228 7.33 13.20 20.40
N GLU A 229 6.15 13.51 20.90
CA GLU A 229 5.50 12.73 21.96
C GLU A 229 4.98 11.37 21.47
N ILE A 230 4.79 11.22 20.15
CA ILE A 230 4.21 10.04 19.51
C ILE A 230 5.28 9.15 18.86
N ASP A 231 6.40 9.72 18.40
CA ASP A 231 7.57 9.03 17.84
C ASP A 231 8.35 8.23 18.91
#